data_AF-A0A553QZ52-F1
#
_entry.id   AF-A0A553QZ52-F1
#
_cell.length_a   1.000
_cell.length_b   1.000
_cell.length_c   1.000
_cell.angle_alpha   90.00
_cell.angle_beta   90.00
_cell.angle_gamma   90.00
#
_symmetry.space_group_name_H-M   'P 1'
#
loop_
_entity.id
_entity.type
_entity.pdbx_description
1 polymer ?
#
loop_
_entity_poly.entity_id
_entity_poly.type
_entity_poly.pdbx_seq_one_letter_code
_entity_poly.pdbx_strand_id
1 'polypeptide(L)'
;MLSYVMAGYRYFVCPVEFNNDSNRFTVDCEPSELFQLQDYGLPAVLQSITGWTTVKLYPFQIHSIALSSFASIMGPFGGFFASGFKRAFKIKDFANTIPGHGGIMDRFDCQYLMATFVNVYIASFIRGPNPSKVIQQLLALRPDQQLHIFNSLKAHLTEKGLLRALEEAA
;
A
#
# COMPACT_ATOMS: atom_id res chain seq x y z
N MET A 1 -18.05 1.87 0.00
CA MET A 1 -19.09 2.14 1.01
C MET A 1 -18.76 1.48 2.33
N LEU A 2 -18.68 0.15 2.43
CA LEU A 2 -18.28 -0.52 3.68
C LEU A 2 -16.88 -0.07 4.18
N SER A 3 -15.91 0.06 3.26
CA SER A 3 -14.56 0.55 3.58
C SER A 3 -14.52 1.98 4.12
N TYR A 4 -15.49 2.84 3.75
CA TYR A 4 -15.61 4.20 4.30
C TYR A 4 -16.06 4.17 5.75
N VAL A 5 -17.08 3.33 6.04
CA VAL A 5 -17.61 3.18 7.40
C VAL A 5 -16.55 2.57 8.32
N MET A 6 -15.87 1.52 7.87
CA MET A 6 -14.85 0.84 8.68
C MET A 6 -13.65 1.74 8.99
N ALA A 7 -13.24 2.61 8.07
CA ALA A 7 -12.16 3.57 8.28
C ALA A 7 -12.46 4.59 9.40
N GLY A 8 -13.73 4.78 9.77
CA GLY A 8 -14.13 5.65 10.89
C GLY A 8 -13.91 5.03 12.27
N TYR A 9 -13.68 3.73 12.37
CA TYR A 9 -13.50 3.05 13.65
C TYR A 9 -12.02 2.76 13.91
N ARG A 10 -11.48 3.29 15.01
CA ARG A 10 -10.07 3.10 15.42
C ARG A 10 -9.68 1.62 15.52
N TYR A 11 -10.62 0.75 15.89
CA TYR A 11 -10.38 -0.70 15.95
C TYR A 11 -9.92 -1.34 14.63
N PHE A 12 -10.35 -0.82 13.48
CA PHE A 12 -9.98 -1.36 12.16
C PHE A 12 -8.78 -0.65 11.52
N VAL A 13 -8.35 0.47 12.10
CA VAL A 13 -7.30 1.33 11.56
C VAL A 13 -6.02 1.25 12.38
N CYS A 14 -6.17 1.20 13.71
CA CYS A 14 -5.06 1.19 14.64
C CYS A 14 -4.55 -0.22 14.90
N PRO A 15 -3.22 -0.41 14.99
CA PRO A 15 -2.66 -1.66 15.46
C PRO A 15 -3.08 -1.92 16.91
N VAL A 16 -3.32 -3.19 17.24
CA VAL A 16 -3.59 -3.61 18.62
C VAL A 16 -2.26 -3.67 19.36
N GLU A 17 -2.12 -2.86 20.40
CA GLU A 17 -0.93 -2.84 21.26
C GLU A 17 -1.31 -3.33 22.67
N PHE A 18 -0.39 -4.04 23.31
CA PHE A 18 -0.57 -4.47 24.69
C PHE A 18 0.01 -3.42 25.63
N ASN A 19 -0.84 -2.85 26.48
CA ASN A 19 -0.44 -1.86 27.46
C ASN A 19 -0.10 -2.56 28.79
N ASN A 20 1.19 -2.53 29.14
CA ASN A 20 1.71 -3.16 30.36
C ASN A 20 1.18 -2.53 31.65
N ASP A 21 0.89 -1.23 31.66
CA ASP A 21 0.44 -0.51 32.86
C ASP A 21 -0.99 -0.88 33.25
N SER A 22 -1.81 -1.23 32.26
CA SER A 22 -3.23 -1.53 32.44
C SER A 22 -3.60 -2.98 32.14
N ASN A 23 -2.59 -3.84 31.88
CA ASN A 23 -2.71 -5.27 31.55
C ASN A 23 -3.86 -5.57 30.55
N ARG A 24 -4.01 -4.72 29.54
CA ARG A 24 -5.08 -4.83 28.55
C ARG A 24 -4.58 -4.50 27.15
N PHE A 25 -5.30 -5.00 26.15
CA PHE A 25 -5.10 -4.60 24.76
C PHE A 25 -5.80 -3.27 24.48
N THR A 26 -5.06 -2.30 23.95
CA THR A 26 -5.56 -0.97 23.58
C THR A 26 -5.37 -0.72 22.08
N VAL A 27 -6.28 0.08 21.49
CA VAL A 27 -6.26 0.46 20.06
C VAL A 27 -6.14 1.97 19.90
N ASP A 28 -5.55 2.65 20.88
CA ASP A 28 -5.40 4.09 20.90
C ASP A 28 -4.15 4.49 20.11
N CYS A 29 -4.33 4.72 18.81
CA CYS A 29 -3.29 5.25 17.93
C CYS A 29 -3.76 6.52 17.19
N GLU A 30 -2.83 7.33 16.72
CA GLU A 30 -3.11 8.36 15.72
C GLU A 30 -3.21 7.69 14.33
N PRO A 31 -4.35 7.80 13.62
CA PRO A 31 -4.52 7.20 12.30
C PRO A 31 -3.45 7.71 11.33
N SER A 32 -2.83 6.80 10.58
CA SER A 32 -1.87 7.15 9.53
C SER A 32 -2.54 7.95 8.40
N GLU A 33 -1.74 8.69 7.63
CA GLU A 33 -2.22 9.54 6.51
C GLU A 33 -3.13 8.78 5.53
N LEU A 34 -2.95 7.47 5.39
CA LEU A 34 -3.80 6.60 4.55
C LEU A 34 -5.27 6.53 5.00
N PHE A 35 -5.53 6.76 6.28
CA PHE A 35 -6.85 6.71 6.92
C PHE A 35 -7.31 8.09 7.40
N GLN A 36 -6.67 9.16 6.92
CA GLN A 36 -7.15 10.52 7.09
C GLN A 36 -7.90 10.97 5.82
N LEU A 37 -8.94 11.80 5.99
CA LEU A 37 -9.71 12.33 4.86
C LEU A 37 -8.86 13.34 4.10
N GLN A 38 -8.69 13.12 2.79
CA GLN A 38 -7.97 14.03 1.91
C GLN A 38 -8.90 14.54 0.81
N ASP A 39 -8.68 15.80 0.42
CA ASP A 39 -9.39 16.44 -0.69
C ASP A 39 -8.71 16.09 -2.02
N TYR A 40 -9.45 15.45 -2.92
CA TYR A 40 -9.00 15.13 -4.28
C TYR A 40 -9.74 15.99 -5.30
N GLY A 41 -8.99 16.61 -6.21
CA GLY A 41 -9.54 17.33 -7.36
C GLY A 41 -10.06 16.35 -8.41
N LEU A 42 -11.30 16.55 -8.86
CA LEU A 42 -11.88 15.70 -9.89
C LEU A 42 -11.34 16.07 -11.29
N PRO A 43 -11.15 15.10 -12.20
CA PRO A 43 -10.80 15.41 -13.58
C PRO A 43 -11.94 16.17 -14.28
N ALA A 44 -11.61 17.04 -15.24
CA ALA A 44 -12.56 17.95 -15.91
C ALA A 44 -13.79 17.24 -16.51
N VAL A 45 -13.61 16.00 -16.96
CA VAL A 45 -14.68 15.14 -17.47
C VAL A 45 -15.72 14.83 -16.38
N LEU A 46 -15.28 14.50 -15.16
CA LEU A 46 -16.19 14.24 -14.04
C LEU A 46 -16.85 15.52 -13.52
N GLN A 47 -16.10 16.62 -13.47
CA GLN A 47 -16.62 17.92 -13.04
C GLN A 47 -17.82 18.36 -13.89
N SER A 48 -17.75 18.12 -15.20
CA SER A 48 -18.81 18.47 -16.14
C SER A 48 -20.09 17.64 -15.95
N ILE A 49 -19.98 16.46 -15.36
CA ILE A 49 -21.10 15.53 -15.15
C ILE A 49 -21.73 15.69 -13.76
N THR A 50 -20.89 15.86 -12.72
CA THR A 50 -21.36 15.89 -11.32
C THR A 50 -21.49 17.31 -10.75
N GLY A 51 -20.87 18.32 -11.39
CA GLY A 51 -20.83 19.69 -10.89
C GLY A 51 -19.96 19.90 -9.65
N TRP A 52 -19.28 18.86 -9.16
CA TRP A 52 -18.41 18.94 -7.99
C TRP A 52 -16.95 19.11 -8.41
N THR A 53 -16.21 19.99 -7.72
CA THR A 53 -14.80 20.28 -8.01
C THR A 53 -13.86 19.44 -7.15
N THR A 54 -14.24 19.17 -5.91
CA THR A 54 -13.47 18.40 -4.94
C THR A 54 -14.30 17.28 -4.32
N VAL A 55 -13.63 16.17 -4.00
CA VAL A 55 -14.21 15.04 -3.28
C VAL A 55 -13.34 14.65 -2.10
N LYS A 56 -13.99 14.40 -0.97
CA LYS A 56 -13.35 13.92 0.27
C LYS A 56 -13.33 12.41 0.29
N LEU A 57 -12.14 11.84 0.19
CA LEU A 57 -11.93 10.39 0.16
C LEU A 57 -10.75 10.02 1.05
N TYR A 58 -10.81 8.80 1.60
CA TYR A 58 -9.64 8.22 2.26
C TYR A 58 -8.68 7.66 1.21
N PRO A 59 -7.37 7.95 1.26
CA PRO A 59 -6.39 7.38 0.34
C PRO A 59 -6.46 5.85 0.25
N PHE A 60 -6.72 5.19 1.39
CA PHE A 60 -6.96 3.74 1.46
C PHE A 60 -8.02 3.23 0.46
N GLN A 61 -9.06 4.01 0.18
CA GLN A 61 -10.13 3.61 -0.73
C GLN A 61 -9.66 3.55 -2.19
N ILE A 62 -8.79 4.48 -2.59
CA ILE A 62 -8.19 4.49 -3.92
C ILE A 62 -7.36 3.22 -4.11
N HIS A 63 -6.54 2.87 -3.12
CA HIS A 63 -5.76 1.63 -3.15
C HIS A 63 -6.65 0.37 -3.13
N SER A 64 -7.71 0.37 -2.33
CA SER A 64 -8.66 -0.73 -2.27
C SER A 64 -9.35 -0.96 -3.62
N ILE A 65 -9.75 0.11 -4.32
CA ILE A 65 -10.33 0.02 -5.67
C ILE A 65 -9.32 -0.63 -6.62
N ALA A 66 -8.07 -0.15 -6.67
CA ALA A 66 -7.04 -0.71 -7.55
C ALA A 66 -6.75 -2.20 -7.28
N LEU A 67 -6.63 -2.59 -6.01
CA LEU A 67 -6.43 -4.00 -5.62
C LEU A 67 -7.65 -4.86 -5.99
N SER A 68 -8.86 -4.36 -5.74
CA SER A 68 -10.09 -5.09 -6.05
C SER A 68 -10.33 -5.23 -7.55
N SER A 69 -10.00 -4.22 -8.36
CA SER A 69 -10.10 -4.31 -9.82
C SER A 69 -9.12 -5.34 -10.38
N PHE A 70 -7.89 -5.36 -9.86
CA PHE A 70 -6.92 -6.38 -10.25
C PHE A 70 -7.39 -7.78 -9.87
N ALA A 71 -7.88 -7.97 -8.64
CA ALA A 71 -8.42 -9.25 -8.17
C ALA A 71 -9.60 -9.73 -9.04
N SER A 72 -10.51 -8.81 -9.39
CA SER A 72 -11.69 -9.13 -10.21
C SER A 72 -11.34 -9.59 -11.62
N ILE A 73 -10.23 -9.10 -12.17
CA ILE A 73 -9.75 -9.51 -13.50
C ILE A 73 -8.96 -10.81 -13.36
N MET A 74 -7.95 -10.86 -12.50
CA MET A 74 -7.04 -12.01 -12.42
C MET A 74 -7.68 -13.28 -11.87
N GLY A 75 -8.68 -13.18 -10.98
CA GLY A 75 -9.38 -14.34 -10.44
C GLY A 75 -9.98 -15.24 -11.54
N PRO A 76 -10.88 -14.72 -12.39
CA PRO A 76 -11.43 -15.47 -13.52
C PRO A 76 -10.37 -15.91 -14.54
N PHE A 77 -9.48 -15.01 -14.97
CA PHE A 77 -8.49 -15.31 -16.02
C PHE A 77 -7.43 -16.33 -15.59
N GLY A 78 -7.02 -16.31 -14.31
CA GLY A 78 -6.09 -17.29 -13.75
C GLY A 78 -6.64 -18.72 -13.82
N GLY A 79 -7.90 -18.90 -13.42
CA GLY A 79 -8.58 -20.20 -13.51
C GLY A 79 -8.74 -20.70 -14.95
N PHE A 80 -9.02 -19.80 -15.90
CA PHE A 80 -9.09 -20.16 -17.32
C PHE A 80 -7.73 -20.58 -17.88
N PHE A 81 -6.65 -19.87 -17.54
CA PHE A 81 -5.31 -20.21 -18.00
C PHE A 81 -4.86 -21.58 -17.47
N ALA A 82 -5.08 -21.85 -16.17
CA ALA A 82 -4.78 -23.14 -15.56
C ALA A 82 -5.56 -24.28 -16.23
N SER A 83 -6.85 -24.07 -16.52
CA SER A 83 -7.66 -25.05 -17.24
C SER A 83 -7.16 -25.30 -18.67
N GLY A 84 -6.77 -24.24 -19.39
CA GLY A 84 -6.22 -24.33 -20.75
C GLY A 84 -4.88 -25.09 -20.79
N PHE A 85 -3.99 -24.78 -19.85
CA PHE A 85 -2.68 -25.45 -19.75
C PHE A 85 -2.84 -26.95 -19.47
N LYS A 86 -3.73 -27.33 -18.54
CA LYS A 86 -4.06 -28.73 -18.27
C LYS A 86 -4.53 -29.49 -19.52
N ARG A 87 -5.41 -28.87 -20.31
CA ARG A 87 -5.89 -29.46 -21.58
C ARG A 87 -4.79 -29.61 -22.63
N ALA A 88 -3.88 -28.64 -22.73
CA ALA A 88 -2.77 -28.70 -23.69
C ALA A 88 -1.83 -29.88 -23.43
N PHE A 89 -1.60 -30.23 -22.15
CA PHE A 89 -0.76 -31.36 -21.76
C PHE A 89 -1.55 -32.68 -21.56
N LYS A 90 -2.86 -32.69 -21.84
CA LYS A 90 -3.76 -33.84 -21.62
C LYS A 90 -3.72 -34.38 -20.18
N ILE A 91 -3.37 -33.54 -19.22
CA ILE A 91 -3.38 -33.87 -17.78
C ILE A 91 -4.64 -33.27 -17.16
N LYS A 92 -5.31 -34.02 -16.28
CA LYS A 92 -6.57 -33.56 -15.65
C LYS A 92 -6.32 -32.71 -14.41
N ASP A 93 -5.29 -33.05 -13.65
CA ASP A 93 -4.86 -32.38 -12.42
C ASP A 93 -3.31 -32.33 -12.39
N PHE A 94 -2.71 -31.23 -11.94
CA PHE A 94 -1.24 -31.10 -11.85
C PHE A 94 -0.62 -32.03 -10.79
N ALA A 95 -1.41 -32.47 -9.81
CA ALA A 95 -0.99 -33.39 -8.76
C ALA A 95 -2.21 -34.08 -8.12
N ASN A 96 -2.08 -35.35 -7.74
CA ASN A 96 -3.09 -36.11 -6.99
C ASN A 96 -2.86 -35.98 -5.47
N THR A 97 -2.64 -34.76 -4.96
CA THR A 97 -2.27 -34.58 -3.55
C THR A 97 -3.41 -34.93 -2.60
N ILE A 98 -4.69 -34.81 -3.04
CA ILE A 98 -5.87 -35.23 -2.28
C ILE A 98 -6.87 -35.89 -3.24
N PRO A 99 -7.25 -37.17 -3.02
CA PRO A 99 -8.19 -37.85 -3.90
C PRO A 99 -9.57 -37.16 -3.85
N GLY A 100 -10.06 -36.72 -5.01
CA GLY A 100 -11.38 -36.10 -5.16
C GLY A 100 -11.45 -34.57 -5.02
N HIS A 101 -10.36 -33.88 -4.69
CA HIS A 101 -10.37 -32.42 -4.43
C HIS A 101 -9.54 -31.56 -5.40
N GLY A 102 -8.90 -32.20 -6.39
CA GLY A 102 -7.98 -31.58 -7.35
C GLY A 102 -6.58 -31.38 -6.76
N GLY A 103 -5.67 -30.83 -7.57
CA GLY A 103 -4.32 -30.50 -7.14
C GLY A 103 -4.28 -29.24 -6.27
N ILE A 104 -3.47 -29.24 -5.21
CA ILE A 104 -3.16 -28.04 -4.40
C ILE A 104 -2.68 -26.89 -5.30
N MET A 105 -1.86 -27.21 -6.30
CA MET A 105 -1.33 -26.26 -7.28
C MET A 105 -2.42 -25.42 -7.99
N ASP A 106 -3.59 -26.02 -8.28
CA ASP A 106 -4.73 -25.35 -8.96
C ASP A 106 -5.47 -24.34 -8.05
N ARG A 107 -5.19 -24.34 -6.74
CA ARG A 107 -5.79 -23.41 -5.77
C ARG A 107 -4.82 -22.33 -5.32
N PHE A 108 -3.52 -22.56 -5.53
CA PHE A 108 -2.44 -21.67 -5.07
C PHE A 108 -1.82 -20.87 -6.21
N ASP A 109 -2.07 -21.20 -7.47
CA ASP A 109 -1.57 -20.47 -8.63
C ASP A 109 -2.09 -19.01 -8.69
N CYS A 110 -3.41 -18.83 -8.59
CA CYS A 110 -4.01 -17.50 -8.57
C CYS A 110 -3.70 -16.76 -7.25
N GLN A 111 -3.65 -17.48 -6.13
CA GLN A 111 -3.32 -16.91 -4.82
C GLN A 111 -1.88 -16.41 -4.75
N TYR A 112 -0.94 -17.14 -5.36
CA TYR A 112 0.46 -16.73 -5.41
C TYR A 112 0.62 -15.48 -6.29
N LEU A 113 -0.01 -15.44 -7.46
CA LEU A 113 -0.02 -14.26 -8.34
C LEU A 113 -0.62 -13.05 -7.61
N MET A 114 -1.76 -13.22 -6.94
CA MET A 114 -2.40 -12.18 -6.14
C MET A 114 -1.48 -11.69 -5.01
N ALA A 115 -0.84 -12.60 -4.27
CA ALA A 115 0.07 -12.25 -3.18
C ALA A 115 1.29 -11.47 -3.69
N THR A 116 1.91 -11.90 -4.78
CA THR A 116 3.04 -11.19 -5.40
C THR A 116 2.63 -9.79 -5.84
N PHE A 117 1.48 -9.66 -6.52
CA PHE A 117 0.97 -8.35 -6.95
C PHE A 117 0.71 -7.43 -5.76
N VAL A 118 -0.01 -7.92 -4.73
CA VAL A 118 -0.30 -7.13 -3.52
C VAL A 118 1.00 -6.69 -2.83
N ASN A 119 2.00 -7.57 -2.73
CA ASN A 119 3.28 -7.24 -2.12
C ASN A 119 4.01 -6.13 -2.89
N VAL A 120 4.10 -6.26 -4.22
CA VAL A 120 4.71 -5.22 -5.08
C VAL A 120 3.92 -3.92 -5.00
N TYR A 121 2.59 -3.99 -5.03
CA TYR A 121 1.73 -2.82 -4.96
C TYR A 121 1.90 -2.06 -3.63
N ILE A 122 1.90 -2.78 -2.50
CA ILE A 122 2.15 -2.19 -1.18
C ILE A 122 3.54 -1.58 -1.13
N ALA A 123 4.56 -2.27 -1.64
CA ALA A 123 5.94 -1.80 -1.61
C ALA A 123 6.17 -0.55 -2.48
N SER A 124 5.48 -0.44 -3.62
CA SER A 124 5.66 0.65 -4.57
C SER A 124 4.76 1.86 -4.33
N PHE A 125 3.50 1.63 -3.92
CA PHE A 125 2.49 2.71 -3.86
C PHE A 125 2.06 3.07 -2.44
N ILE A 126 2.21 2.18 -1.45
CA ILE A 126 1.70 2.39 -0.09
C ILE A 126 2.82 2.67 0.91
N ARG A 127 3.92 1.90 0.85
CA ARG A 127 5.09 2.11 1.70
C ARG A 127 5.88 3.32 1.20
N GLY A 128 5.66 4.47 1.85
CA GLY A 128 6.56 5.61 1.71
C GLY A 128 8.00 5.27 2.15
N PRO A 129 9.01 6.05 1.69
CA PRO A 129 10.39 5.87 2.12
C PRO A 129 10.48 6.07 3.64
N ASN A 130 10.80 4.99 4.37
CA ASN A 130 10.97 5.06 5.82
C ASN A 130 12.21 5.92 6.12
N PRO A 131 12.06 7.06 6.84
CA PRO A 131 13.15 8.00 7.05
C PRO A 131 14.33 7.35 7.78
N SER A 132 14.08 6.44 8.71
CA SER A 132 15.11 5.71 9.44
C SER A 132 15.91 4.79 8.53
N LYS A 133 15.26 4.12 7.56
CA LYS A 133 15.96 3.29 6.56
C LYS A 133 16.81 4.13 5.62
N VAL A 134 16.29 5.28 5.18
CA VAL A 134 17.04 6.21 4.32
C VAL A 134 18.27 6.75 5.05
N ILE A 135 18.11 7.14 6.32
CA ILE A 135 19.24 7.58 7.15
C ILE A 135 20.26 6.46 7.35
N GLN A 136 19.83 5.23 7.64
CA GLN A 136 20.75 4.09 7.74
C GLN A 136 21.51 3.84 6.43
N GLN A 137 20.85 3.97 5.29
CA GLN A 137 21.51 3.86 3.99
C GLN A 137 22.53 4.99 3.78
N LEU A 138 22.18 6.24 4.12
CA LEU A 138 23.09 7.39 4.04
C LEU A 138 24.31 7.22 4.95
N LEU A 139 24.13 6.72 6.18
CA LEU A 139 25.21 6.48 7.12
C LEU A 139 26.16 5.36 6.69
N ALA A 140 25.70 4.46 5.81
CA ALA A 140 26.54 3.40 5.22
C ALA A 140 27.40 3.88 4.03
N LEU A 141 27.19 5.09 3.50
CA LEU A 141 27.97 5.65 2.39
C LEU A 141 29.36 6.15 2.86
N ARG A 142 30.27 6.33 1.90
CA ARG A 142 31.59 6.96 2.14
C ARG A 142 31.43 8.41 2.64
N PRO A 143 32.34 8.91 3.49
CA PRO A 143 32.27 10.27 4.04
C PRO A 143 32.13 11.37 2.98
N ASP A 144 32.82 11.25 1.84
CA ASP A 144 32.76 12.24 0.75
C ASP A 144 31.35 12.34 0.13
N GLN A 145 30.66 11.20 0.03
CA GLN A 145 29.30 11.13 -0.51
C GLN A 145 28.27 11.64 0.50
N GLN A 146 28.48 11.37 1.80
CA GLN A 146 27.65 11.93 2.86
C GLN A 146 27.71 13.46 2.86
N LEU A 147 28.90 14.04 2.73
CA LEU A 147 29.09 15.49 2.68
C LEU A 147 28.41 16.11 1.45
N HIS A 148 28.50 15.45 0.29
CA HIS A 148 27.83 15.91 -0.93
C HIS A 148 26.30 15.92 -0.81
N ILE A 149 25.74 14.84 -0.25
CA ILE A 149 24.28 14.74 -0.03
C ILE A 149 23.82 15.76 1.01
N PHE A 150 24.57 15.94 2.10
CA PHE A 150 24.26 16.95 3.12
C PHE A 150 24.24 18.37 2.54
N ASN A 151 25.26 18.74 1.76
CA ASN A 151 25.32 20.07 1.14
C ASN A 151 24.20 20.29 0.13
N SER A 152 23.84 19.26 -0.65
CA SER A 152 22.72 19.33 -1.60
C SER A 152 21.37 19.48 -0.88
N LEU A 153 21.17 18.72 0.22
CA LEU A 153 19.96 18.83 1.04
C LEU A 153 19.88 20.20 1.72
N LYS A 154 20.99 20.72 2.26
CA LYS A 154 21.07 22.06 2.87
C LYS A 154 20.72 23.15 1.87
N ALA A 155 21.25 23.09 0.65
CA ALA A 155 20.94 24.06 -0.40
C ALA A 155 19.43 24.06 -0.71
N HIS A 156 18.84 22.87 -0.86
CA HIS A 156 17.42 22.75 -1.21
C HIS A 156 16.48 23.20 -0.07
N LEU A 157 16.84 22.94 1.19
CA LEU A 157 16.09 23.42 2.36
C LEU A 157 16.22 24.94 2.54
N THR A 158 17.36 25.52 2.18
CA THR A 158 17.57 26.98 2.19
C THR A 158 16.72 27.66 1.11
N GLU A 159 16.67 27.09 -0.09
CA GLU A 159 15.83 27.57 -1.20
C GLU A 159 14.33 27.55 -0.85
N LYS A 160 13.88 26.50 -0.14
CA LYS A 160 12.50 26.42 0.38
C LYS A 160 12.23 27.34 1.57
N GLY A 161 13.22 28.10 2.06
CA GLY A 161 13.09 29.03 3.17
C GLY A 161 12.93 28.38 4.55
N LEU A 162 13.08 27.05 4.66
CA LEU A 162 12.84 26.30 5.90
C LEU A 162 13.99 26.42 6.90
N LEU A 163 15.22 26.68 6.43
CA LEU A 163 16.41 26.79 7.28
C LEU A 163 16.58 28.18 7.92
N ARG A 164 16.16 29.27 7.25
CA ARG A 164 16.22 30.63 7.83
C ARG A 164 15.31 30.79 9.04
N ALA A 165 14.14 30.14 9.02
CA ALA A 165 13.20 30.16 10.13
C ALA A 165 13.74 29.51 11.42
N LEU A 166 14.74 28.63 11.32
CA LEU A 166 15.37 27.98 12.49
C LEU A 166 16.50 28.82 13.10
N GLU A 167 17.21 29.63 12.30
CA GLU A 167 18.24 30.56 12.79
C GLU A 167 17.65 31.84 13.39
N GLU A 168 16.43 32.24 12.99
CA GLU A 168 15.72 33.40 13.55
C GLU A 168 14.90 33.05 14.82
N ALA A 169 14.69 31.76 15.11
CA ALA A 169 13.94 31.26 16.27
C ALA A 169 14.83 30.78 17.44
N ALA A 170 16.16 30.85 17.28
CA ALA A 170 17.17 30.49 18.29
C ALA A 170 17.94 31.72 18.77
#